data_AF-A0A819MZP3-F1
#
_entry.id   AF-A0A819MZP3-F1
#
_cell.length_a   1.000
_cell.length_b   1.000
_cell.length_c   1.000
_cell.angle_alpha   90.00
_cell.angle_beta   90.00
_cell.angle_gamma   90.00
#
_symmetry.space_group_name_H-M   'P 1'
#
loop_
_entity.id
_entity.type
_entity.pdbx_description
1 polymer ?
#
loop_
_entity_poly.entity_id
_entity_poly.type
_entity_poly.pdbx_seq_one_letter_code
_entity_poly.pdbx_strand_id
1 'polypeptide(L)'
;YKCPEKNNCEVNTSTRSACRACRFQKCLTAGMSIEGSRIGRQSNLFKHKMVEMQRQGLIRSQLRNIIASNTNNYQLNSSSRTNNQLSRKKNIMNSTNNSQSN
;
A
#
# COMPACT_ATOMS: atom_id res chain seq x y z
N TYR A 1 -14.16 1.61 19.10
CA TYR A 1 -15.50 1.34 19.67
C TYR A 1 -15.67 2.18 20.93
N LYS A 2 -16.87 2.70 21.23
CA LYS A 2 -17.16 3.44 22.47
C LYS A 2 -17.98 2.55 23.41
N CYS A 3 -17.63 2.52 24.69
CA CYS A 3 -18.44 1.82 25.69
C CYS A 3 -19.66 2.69 26.05
N PRO A 4 -20.86 2.10 26.17
CA PRO A 4 -22.04 2.83 26.65
C PRO A 4 -21.96 3.15 28.16
N GLU A 5 -21.20 2.33 28.92
CA GLU A 5 -21.06 2.43 30.37
C GLU A 5 -19.62 2.86 30.76
N LYS A 6 -19.04 2.27 31.80
CA LYS A 6 -17.75 2.65 32.40
C LYS A 6 -16.56 1.78 31.96
N ASN A 7 -16.53 1.33 30.70
CA ASN A 7 -15.47 0.45 30.16
C ASN A 7 -15.20 -0.84 30.96
N ASN A 8 -16.12 -1.28 31.83
CA ASN A 8 -15.97 -2.44 32.72
C ASN A 8 -17.06 -3.51 32.50
N CYS A 9 -17.72 -3.48 31.33
CA CYS A 9 -18.82 -4.40 31.04
C CYS A 9 -18.37 -5.86 31.15
N GLU A 10 -19.18 -6.70 31.81
CA GLU A 10 -18.96 -8.13 31.85
C GLU A 10 -19.14 -8.74 30.45
N VAL A 11 -18.12 -9.47 29.97
CA VAL A 11 -18.12 -10.14 28.66
C VAL A 11 -18.17 -11.65 28.85
N ASN A 12 -19.36 -12.23 28.67
CA ASN A 12 -19.65 -13.66 28.66
C ASN A 12 -20.37 -14.07 27.35
N THR A 13 -20.75 -15.35 27.20
CA THR A 13 -21.38 -15.85 25.95
C THR A 13 -22.66 -15.11 25.57
N SER A 14 -23.47 -14.72 26.55
CA SER A 14 -24.74 -14.03 26.36
C SER A 14 -24.56 -12.51 26.18
N THR A 15 -23.62 -11.90 26.92
CA THR A 15 -23.45 -10.44 26.97
C THR A 15 -22.39 -9.90 26.01
N ARG A 16 -21.60 -10.75 25.34
CA ARG A 16 -20.50 -10.33 24.44
C ARG A 16 -20.91 -9.37 23.32
N SER A 17 -22.19 -9.36 22.92
CA SER A 17 -22.70 -8.47 21.88
C SER A 17 -23.13 -7.10 22.43
N ALA A 18 -23.30 -6.97 23.74
CA ALA A 18 -23.80 -5.75 24.38
C ALA A 18 -22.79 -4.59 24.33
N CYS A 19 -21.49 -4.86 24.43
CA CYS A 19 -20.45 -3.82 24.37
C CYS A 19 -19.25 -4.25 23.52
N ARG A 20 -19.15 -3.68 22.30
CA ARG A 20 -18.04 -3.92 21.38
C ARG A 20 -16.70 -3.43 21.93
N ALA A 21 -16.69 -2.33 22.70
CA ALA A 21 -15.47 -1.77 23.28
C ALA A 21 -14.84 -2.71 24.33
N CYS A 22 -15.63 -3.13 25.33
CA CYS A 22 -15.15 -4.04 26.37
C CYS A 22 -14.79 -5.42 25.81
N ARG A 23 -15.55 -5.93 24.83
CA ARG A 23 -15.21 -7.18 24.14
C ARG A 23 -13.85 -7.08 23.45
N PHE A 24 -13.63 -6.01 22.70
CA PHE A 24 -12.36 -5.79 22.01
C PHE A 24 -11.19 -5.66 23.00
N GLN A 25 -11.36 -4.89 24.07
CA GLN A 25 -10.32 -4.74 25.11
C GLN A 25 -9.99 -6.08 25.78
N LYS A 26 -11.00 -6.92 26.06
CA LYS A 26 -10.79 -8.27 26.61
C LYS A 26 -10.04 -9.17 25.62
N CYS A 27 -10.33 -9.10 24.32
CA CYS A 27 -9.57 -9.80 23.29
C CYS A 27 -8.09 -9.42 23.29
N LEU A 28 -7.78 -8.12 23.36
CA LEU A 28 -6.40 -7.63 23.45
C LEU A 28 -5.71 -8.11 24.75
N THR A 29 -6.41 -8.03 25.88
CA THR A 29 -5.88 -8.48 27.20
C THR A 29 -5.60 -9.98 27.21
N ALA A 30 -6.40 -10.77 26.48
CA ALA A 30 -6.17 -12.20 26.29
C ALA A 30 -5.00 -12.53 25.34
N GLY A 31 -4.33 -11.51 24.77
CA GLY A 31 -3.17 -11.68 23.89
C GLY A 31 -3.50 -11.75 22.39
N MET A 32 -4.71 -11.41 21.97
CA MET A 32 -5.02 -11.33 20.53
C MET A 32 -4.35 -10.10 19.92
N SER A 33 -3.54 -10.29 18.88
CA SER A 33 -2.91 -9.19 18.15
C SER A 33 -3.75 -8.75 16.95
N ILE A 34 -3.79 -7.43 16.72
CA ILE A 34 -4.45 -6.85 15.55
C ILE A 34 -3.69 -7.24 14.28
N GLU A 35 -2.36 -7.17 14.33
CA GLU A 35 -1.47 -7.48 13.21
C GLU A 35 -1.52 -8.95 12.79
N GLY A 36 -1.80 -9.87 13.73
CA GLY A 36 -1.99 -11.28 13.44
C GLY A 36 -3.32 -11.61 12.75
N SER A 37 -4.24 -10.65 12.66
CA SER A 37 -5.54 -10.85 12.01
C SER A 37 -5.39 -10.87 10.49
N ARG A 38 -5.57 -12.05 9.88
CA ARG A 38 -5.59 -12.17 8.42
C ARG A 38 -6.87 -11.54 7.83
N ILE A 39 -6.73 -10.91 6.66
CA ILE A 39 -7.88 -10.43 5.88
C ILE A 39 -8.65 -11.65 5.38
N GLY A 40 -9.74 -11.99 6.06
CA GLY A 40 -10.84 -12.85 5.62
C GLY A 40 -10.48 -14.14 4.86
N ARG A 41 -11.48 -14.71 4.17
CA ARG A 41 -11.25 -15.76 3.17
C ARG A 41 -11.15 -15.11 1.81
N GLN A 42 -10.01 -15.28 1.15
CA GLN A 42 -9.78 -14.77 -0.19
C GLN A 42 -10.42 -15.69 -1.24
N SER A 43 -11.08 -15.11 -2.24
CA SER A 43 -11.62 -15.86 -3.38
C SER A 43 -10.49 -16.47 -4.21
N ASN A 44 -10.77 -17.56 -4.92
CA ASN A 44 -9.77 -18.20 -5.78
C ASN A 44 -9.28 -17.24 -6.87
N LEU A 45 -10.17 -16.40 -7.41
CA LEU A 45 -9.80 -15.36 -8.36
C LEU A 45 -8.81 -14.35 -7.75
N PHE A 46 -9.04 -13.91 -6.51
CA PHE A 46 -8.14 -13.00 -5.82
C PHE A 46 -6.76 -13.62 -5.61
N LYS A 47 -6.70 -14.88 -5.17
CA LYS A 47 -5.44 -15.62 -5.00
C LYS A 47 -4.68 -15.73 -6.32
N HIS A 48 -5.36 -16.10 -7.41
CA HIS A 48 -4.75 -16.22 -8.73
C HIS A 48 -4.21 -14.88 -9.23
N LYS A 49 -4.98 -13.79 -9.07
CA LYS A 49 -4.53 -12.43 -9.42
C LYS A 49 -3.33 -11.98 -8.58
N MET A 50 -3.25 -12.34 -7.30
CA MET A 50 -2.09 -12.02 -6.46
C MET A 50 -0.82 -12.72 -6.93
N VAL A 51 -0.91 -14.02 -7.27
CA VAL A 51 0.24 -14.78 -7.80
C VAL A 51 0.69 -14.20 -9.13
N GLU A 52 -0.25 -13.86 -10.02
CA GLU A 52 0.06 -13.26 -11.32
C GLU A 52 0.70 -11.87 -11.17
N MET A 53 0.18 -11.02 -10.28
CA MET A 53 0.77 -9.71 -9.98
C MET A 53 2.19 -9.85 -9.42
N GLN A 54 2.45 -10.84 -8.56
CA GLN A 54 3.78 -11.12 -8.03
C GLN A 54 4.75 -11.55 -9.15
N ARG A 55 4.30 -12.41 -10.07
CA ARG A 55 5.07 -12.81 -11.25
C ARG A 55 5.39 -11.60 -12.14
N GLN A 56 4.42 -10.72 -12.38
CA GLN A 56 4.65 -9.48 -13.13
C GLN A 56 5.62 -8.53 -12.42
N GLY A 57 5.60 -8.48 -11.09
CA GLY A 57 6.61 -7.75 -10.29
C GLY A 57 8.02 -8.27 -10.51
N LEU A 58 8.20 -9.60 -10.54
CA LEU A 58 9.47 -10.24 -10.89
C LEU A 58 9.89 -9.92 -12.33
N ILE A 59 8.98 -10.03 -13.30
CA ILE A 59 9.26 -9.67 -14.71
C ILE A 59 9.67 -8.20 -14.82
N ARG A 60 9.01 -7.26 -14.11
CA ARG A 60 9.41 -5.84 -14.08
C ARG A 60 10.79 -5.63 -13.47
N SER A 61 11.18 -6.40 -12.45
CA SER A 61 12.53 -6.34 -11.88
C SER A 61 13.60 -6.91 -12.81
N GLN A 62 13.32 -8.05 -13.47
CA GLN A 62 14.21 -8.66 -14.46
C GLN A 62 14.40 -7.75 -15.67
N LEU A 63 13.33 -7.15 -16.21
CA LEU A 63 13.41 -6.18 -17.30
C LEU A 63 14.24 -4.95 -16.92
N ARG A 64 14.10 -4.43 -15.69
CA ARG A 64 14.96 -3.33 -15.20
C ARG A 64 16.43 -3.72 -15.17
N ASN A 65 16.76 -4.93 -14.70
CA ASN A 65 18.13 -5.41 -14.64
C ASN A 65 18.72 -5.61 -16.05
N ILE A 66 17.97 -6.19 -16.99
CA ILE A 66 18.38 -6.34 -18.40
C ILE A 66 18.67 -4.98 -19.03
N ILE A 67 17.78 -4.00 -18.82
CA ILE A 67 17.96 -2.64 -19.33
C ILE A 67 19.22 -2.00 -18.70
N ALA A 68 19.41 -2.12 -17.38
CA ALA A 68 20.58 -1.59 -16.68
C ALA A 68 21.92 -2.25 -17.11
N SER A 69 21.92 -3.54 -17.40
CA SER A 69 23.09 -4.23 -17.97
C SER A 69 23.39 -3.75 -19.40
N ASN A 70 22.36 -3.43 -20.18
CA ASN A 70 22.53 -2.91 -21.54
C ASN A 70 22.96 -1.43 -21.57
N THR A 71 22.62 -0.62 -20.56
CA THR A 71 23.09 0.78 -20.49
C THR A 71 24.60 0.92 -20.24
N ASN A 72 25.25 -0.08 -19.64
CA ASN A 72 26.72 -0.07 -19.44
C ASN A 72 27.52 -0.29 -20.74
N ASN A 73 26.89 -0.81 -21.81
CA ASN A 73 27.56 -1.02 -23.10
C ASN A 73 27.39 0.16 -24.08
N TYR A 74 26.54 1.14 -23.77
CA TYR A 74 26.30 2.32 -24.64
C TYR A 74 26.96 3.61 -24.15
N GLN A 75 27.68 3.58 -23.02
CA GLN A 75 28.29 4.77 -22.43
C GLN A 75 29.69 5.14 -22.98
N LEU A 76 30.23 4.41 -23.94
CA LEU A 76 31.50 4.75 -24.63
C LEU A 76 31.33 5.47 -25.98
N ASN A 77 30.10 5.66 -26.49
CA ASN A 77 29.89 6.28 -27.82
C ASN A 77 28.96 7.52 -27.84
N SER A 78 28.83 8.26 -26.73
CA SER A 78 27.88 9.40 -26.64
C SER A 78 28.49 10.73 -26.19
N SER A 79 29.77 11.01 -26.47
CA SER A 79 30.41 12.30 -26.17
C SER A 79 29.93 13.49 -27.03
N SER A 80 28.65 13.56 -27.44
CA SER A 80 28.20 14.64 -28.33
C SER A 80 26.79 15.21 -28.15
N ARG A 81 25.94 14.75 -27.22
CA ARG A 81 24.55 15.30 -27.16
C ARG A 81 23.96 15.41 -25.75
N THR A 82 24.49 16.31 -24.92
CA THR A 82 23.78 16.79 -23.73
C THR A 82 23.82 18.31 -23.67
N ASN A 83 22.88 18.98 -24.36
CA ASN A 83 22.56 20.37 -24.06
C ASN A 83 21.12 20.79 -24.38
N ASN A 84 20.17 19.87 -24.66
CA ASN A 84 18.85 20.32 -25.14
C ASN A 84 17.61 19.56 -24.64
N GLN A 85 17.64 18.88 -23.49
CA GLN A 85 16.43 18.22 -22.97
C GLN A 85 16.05 18.48 -21.50
N LEU A 86 16.75 19.36 -20.78
CA LEU A 86 16.30 19.73 -19.42
C LEU A 86 15.24 20.85 -19.38
N SER A 87 14.86 21.42 -20.53
CA SER A 87 13.91 22.54 -20.60
C SER A 87 12.46 22.14 -20.93
N ARG A 88 12.16 20.85 -21.21
CA ARG A 88 10.83 20.42 -21.69
C ARG A 88 9.94 19.66 -20.68
N LYS A 89 10.40 19.41 -19.45
CA LYS A 89 9.57 18.73 -18.42
C LYS A 89 9.19 19.58 -17.20
N LYS A 90 9.50 20.87 -17.17
CA LYS A 90 8.99 21.79 -16.12
C LYS A 90 7.69 22.53 -16.47
N ASN A 91 7.14 22.36 -17.69
CA ASN A 91 5.97 23.11 -18.16
C ASN A 91 4.65 22.32 -18.23
N ILE A 92 4.51 21.16 -17.57
CA ILE A 92 3.27 20.34 -17.62
C ILE A 92 2.63 20.15 -16.23
N MET A 93 3.09 20.83 -15.16
CA MET A 93 2.47 20.72 -13.83
C MET A 93 2.29 22.04 -13.06
N ASN A 94 2.18 23.19 -13.75
CA ASN A 94 1.88 24.48 -13.12
C ASN A 94 0.66 25.18 -13.77
N SER A 95 -0.47 24.49 -13.94
CA SER A 95 -1.70 25.11 -14.50
C SER A 95 -3.01 24.71 -13.82
N THR A 96 -3.00 24.29 -12.55
CA THR A 96 -4.25 24.02 -11.81
C THR A 96 -4.39 24.72 -10.46
N ASN A 97 -3.60 25.75 -10.17
CA ASN A 97 -3.79 26.57 -8.95
C ASN A 97 -3.93 28.05 -9.31
N ASN A 98 -5.10 28.45 -9.82
CA ASN A 98 -5.60 29.82 -9.65
C ASN A 98 -7.07 29.91 -10.06
N SER A 99 -7.98 29.45 -9.20
CA SER A 99 -9.41 29.72 -9.28
C SER A 99 -10.09 29.42 -7.94
N GLN A 100 -9.75 30.16 -6.89
CA GLN A 100 -10.63 30.45 -5.74
C GLN A 100 -9.97 31.51 -4.87
N SER A 101 -10.15 32.75 -5.30
CA SER A 101 -9.92 33.95 -4.50
C SER A 101 -11.21 34.27 -3.75
N ASN A 102 -11.13 34.30 -2.42
CA ASN A 102 -11.62 35.36 -1.54
C ASN A 102 -11.34 34.99 -0.09
#